data_AF-A0A7V2S4V6-F1
#
_entry.id   AF-A0A7V2S4V6-F1
#
_cell.length_a   1.000
_cell.length_b   1.000
_cell.length_c   1.000
_cell.angle_alpha   90.00
_cell.angle_beta   90.00
_cell.angle_gamma   90.00
#
_symmetry.space_group_name_H-M   'P 1'
#
loop_
_entity.id
_entity.type
_entity.pdbx_description
1 polymer ?
#
loop_
_entity_poly.entity_id
_entity_poly.type
_entity_poly.pdbx_seq_one_letter_code
_entity_poly.pdbx_strand_id
1 'polypeptide(L)'
;MQQLSKDMQAITDAISREDWQRVKKSAHKIAHHAKPPVTEKQKIISFAGERFSIFKRSDQKTHLTAIELEQIASEKNVSLVIDTFAKLQKTCQGCHQEFRKPFKKHFYGKE
;
A
#
# COMPACT_ATOMS: atom_id res chain seq x y z
N MET A 1 6.87 5.10 2.72
CA MET A 1 6.80 4.37 1.42
C MET A 1 7.91 3.33 1.24
N GLN A 2 9.18 3.59 1.60
CA GLN A 2 10.25 2.58 1.45
C GLN A 2 9.96 1.28 2.22
N GLN A 3 9.52 1.37 3.47
CA GLN A 3 9.17 0.19 4.27
C GLN A 3 8.02 -0.60 3.65
N LEU A 4 6.95 0.08 3.21
CA LEU A 4 5.85 -0.53 2.47
C LEU A 4 6.32 -1.30 1.22
N SER A 5 7.30 -0.76 0.48
CA SER A 5 7.89 -1.47 -0.66
C SER A 5 8.61 -2.76 -0.25
N LYS A 6 9.31 -2.76 0.89
CA LYS A 6 9.98 -3.96 1.43
C LYS A 6 8.95 -5.01 1.87
N ASP A 7 7.87 -4.58 2.51
CA ASP A 7 6.81 -5.48 2.95
C ASP A 7 6.05 -6.09 1.75
N MET A 8 5.84 -5.34 0.66
CA MET A 8 5.31 -5.87 -0.60
C MET A 8 6.22 -6.93 -1.22
N GLN A 9 7.53 -6.70 -1.26
CA GLN A 9 8.52 -7.68 -1.75
C GLN A 9 8.54 -8.93 -0.87
N ALA A 10 8.42 -8.76 0.45
CA ALA A 10 8.35 -9.87 1.39
C ALA A 10 7.10 -10.75 1.16
N ILE A 11 5.97 -10.16 0.78
CA ILE A 11 4.77 -10.94 0.39
C ILE A 11 5.04 -11.74 -0.88
N THR A 12 5.68 -11.16 -1.90
CA THR A 12 6.02 -11.88 -3.13
C THR A 12 6.91 -13.10 -2.87
N ASP A 13 7.98 -12.93 -2.08
CA ASP A 13 8.87 -14.04 -1.67
C ASP A 13 8.16 -15.07 -0.77
N ALA A 14 7.22 -14.62 0.07
CA ALA A 14 6.45 -15.53 0.92
C ALA A 14 5.44 -16.36 0.11
N ILE A 15 4.74 -15.76 -0.85
CA ILE A 15 3.80 -16.47 -1.73
C ILE A 15 4.53 -17.55 -2.54
N SER A 16 5.71 -17.25 -3.11
CA SER A 16 6.46 -18.23 -3.90
C SER A 16 6.99 -19.43 -3.11
N ARG A 17 7.04 -19.31 -1.77
CA ARG A 17 7.47 -20.36 -0.84
C ARG A 17 6.31 -20.96 -0.04
N GLU A 18 5.08 -20.53 -0.32
CA GLU A 18 3.89 -20.90 0.44
C GLU A 18 3.99 -20.57 1.95
N ASP A 19 4.76 -19.55 2.31
CA ASP A 19 4.93 -19.07 3.69
C ASP A 19 3.77 -18.13 4.08
N TRP A 20 2.60 -18.71 4.33
CA TRP A 20 1.37 -17.95 4.61
C TRP A 20 1.44 -17.13 5.91
N GLN A 21 2.24 -17.58 6.89
CA GLN A 21 2.46 -16.79 8.12
C GLN A 21 3.26 -15.52 7.82
N ARG A 22 4.25 -15.59 6.93
CA ARG A 22 4.99 -14.40 6.48
C ARG A 22 4.16 -13.50 5.57
N VAL A 23 3.26 -14.05 4.74
CA VAL A 23 2.26 -13.25 4.01
C VAL A 23 1.42 -12.45 5.00
N LYS A 24 0.80 -13.12 5.98
CA LYS A 24 -0.01 -12.50 7.03
C LYS A 24 0.74 -11.38 7.76
N LYS A 25 1.93 -11.68 8.27
CA LYS A 25 2.76 -10.72 9.02
C LYS A 25 3.14 -9.50 8.17
N SER A 26 3.42 -9.70 6.89
CA SER A 26 3.79 -8.61 5.98
C SER A 26 2.58 -7.77 5.57
N ALA A 27 1.42 -8.40 5.32
CA ALA A 27 0.16 -7.72 5.08
C ALA A 27 -0.26 -6.87 6.29
N HIS A 28 -0.12 -7.41 7.51
CA HIS A 28 -0.35 -6.69 8.75
C HIS A 28 0.51 -5.42 8.87
N LYS A 29 1.81 -5.51 8.55
CA LYS A 29 2.71 -4.35 8.55
C LYS A 29 2.32 -3.29 7.53
N ILE A 30 1.78 -3.69 6.38
CA ILE A 30 1.24 -2.77 5.39
C ILE A 30 -0.02 -2.08 5.94
N ALA A 31 -0.97 -2.83 6.49
CA ALA A 31 -2.18 -2.25 7.06
C ALA A 31 -1.88 -1.27 8.20
N HIS A 32 -0.92 -1.60 9.06
CA HIS A 32 -0.56 -0.84 10.26
C HIS A 32 0.75 -0.05 10.09
N HIS A 33 1.02 0.42 8.88
CA HIS A 33 2.25 1.15 8.61
C HIS A 33 2.34 2.46 9.41
N ALA A 34 3.56 2.90 9.70
CA ALA A 34 3.79 4.19 10.35
C ALA A 34 3.20 5.33 9.52
N LYS A 35 2.49 6.25 10.19
CA LYS A 35 1.96 7.46 9.56
C LYS A 35 3.07 8.50 9.39
N PRO A 36 3.00 9.36 8.35
CA PRO A 36 3.94 10.46 8.22
C PRO A 36 3.81 11.43 9.40
N PRO A 37 4.88 12.15 9.77
CA PRO A 37 4.81 13.25 10.73
C PRO A 37 3.73 14.28 10.35
N VAL A 38 3.18 14.99 11.33
CA VAL A 38 2.09 15.96 11.12
C VAL A 38 2.47 17.02 10.08
N THR A 39 3.70 17.51 10.11
CA THR A 39 4.22 18.50 9.15
C THR A 39 4.22 17.98 7.72
N GLU A 40 4.63 16.73 7.51
CA GLU A 40 4.62 16.08 6.20
C GLU A 40 3.18 15.80 5.73
N LYS A 41 2.29 15.40 6.66
CA LYS A 41 0.87 15.24 6.36
C LYS A 41 0.25 16.56 5.87
N GLN A 42 0.59 17.69 6.49
CA GLN A 42 0.09 19.00 6.07
C GLN A 42 0.57 19.39 4.66
N LYS A 43 1.84 19.08 4.33
CA LYS A 43 2.37 19.27 2.96
C LYS A 43 1.58 18.45 1.94
N ILE A 44 1.29 17.19 2.25
CA ILE A 44 0.50 16.31 1.37
C ILE A 44 -0.92 16.86 1.18
N ILE A 45 -1.56 17.34 2.25
CA ILE A 45 -2.89 17.96 2.18
C ILE A 45 -2.86 19.20 1.29
N SER A 46 -1.89 20.09 1.51
CA SER A 46 -1.74 21.31 0.72
C SER A 46 -1.46 21.03 -0.75
N PHE A 47 -0.61 20.05 -1.05
CA PHE A 47 -0.30 19.62 -2.41
C PHE A 47 -1.52 18.99 -3.11
N ALA A 48 -2.26 18.13 -2.41
CA ALA A 48 -3.39 17.43 -3.00
C ALA A 48 -4.60 18.35 -3.21
N GLY A 49 -4.76 19.40 -2.39
CA GLY A 49 -5.84 20.37 -2.51
C GLY A 49 -7.22 19.69 -2.58
N GLU A 50 -8.01 20.05 -3.58
CA GLU A 50 -9.34 19.46 -3.85
C GLU A 50 -9.29 17.93 -4.07
N ARG A 51 -8.16 17.42 -4.56
CA ARG A 51 -7.95 15.97 -4.81
C ARG A 51 -7.56 15.22 -3.54
N PHE A 52 -7.46 15.88 -2.37
CA PHE A 52 -7.16 15.21 -1.10
C PHE A 52 -8.19 14.12 -0.75
N SER A 53 -9.46 14.33 -1.10
CA SER A 53 -10.49 13.30 -0.89
C SER A 53 -10.21 12.01 -1.69
N ILE A 54 -9.68 12.14 -2.91
CA ILE A 54 -9.26 11.01 -3.76
C ILE A 54 -8.03 10.34 -3.14
N PHE A 55 -7.04 11.12 -2.71
CA PHE A 55 -5.84 10.61 -2.03
C PHE A 55 -6.21 9.75 -0.81
N LYS A 56 -7.08 10.29 0.06
CA LYS A 56 -7.55 9.59 1.26
C LYS A 56 -8.30 8.30 0.93
N ARG A 57 -9.16 8.29 -0.10
CA ARG A 57 -9.86 7.07 -0.53
C ARG A 57 -8.90 6.01 -1.07
N SER A 58 -7.87 6.40 -1.82
CA SER A 58 -6.84 5.49 -2.34
C SER A 58 -5.99 4.87 -1.21
N ASP A 59 -5.62 5.68 -0.22
CA ASP A 59 -4.94 5.22 1.00
C ASP A 59 -5.82 4.23 1.78
N GLN A 60 -7.09 4.58 2.03
CA GLN A 60 -8.04 3.71 2.72
C GLN A 60 -8.27 2.38 1.97
N LYS A 61 -8.36 2.41 0.64
CA LYS A 61 -8.50 1.19 -0.16
C LYS A 61 -7.29 0.27 0.01
N THR A 62 -6.07 0.83 0.01
CA THR A 62 -4.83 0.06 0.25
C THR A 62 -4.83 -0.56 1.65
N HIS A 63 -5.19 0.22 2.67
CA HIS A 63 -5.29 -0.26 4.05
C HIS A 63 -6.28 -1.43 4.19
N LEU A 64 -7.50 -1.29 3.65
CA LEU A 64 -8.53 -2.32 3.73
C LEU A 64 -8.14 -3.60 2.96
N THR A 65 -7.54 -3.47 1.78
CA THR A 65 -7.07 -4.65 1.02
C THR A 65 -5.89 -5.35 1.71
N ALA A 66 -5.06 -4.62 2.46
CA ALA A 66 -4.01 -5.24 3.27
C ALA A 66 -4.58 -6.02 4.48
N ILE A 67 -5.64 -5.52 5.12
CA ILE A 67 -6.37 -6.26 6.17
C ILE A 67 -7.01 -7.53 5.59
N GLU A 68 -7.66 -7.41 4.44
CA GLU A 68 -8.26 -8.55 3.72
C GLU A 68 -7.21 -9.63 3.43
N LEU A 69 -6.02 -9.24 2.94
CA LEU A 69 -4.92 -10.16 2.69
C LEU A 69 -4.39 -10.83 3.98
N GLU A 70 -4.31 -10.08 5.08
CA GLU A 70 -3.92 -10.61 6.40
C GLU A 70 -4.88 -11.71 6.88
N GLN A 71 -6.19 -11.49 6.70
CA GLN A 71 -7.22 -12.45 7.07
C GLN A 71 -7.15 -13.72 6.22
N ILE A 72 -7.15 -13.56 4.90
CA ILE A 72 -7.16 -14.67 3.92
C ILE A 72 -5.90 -15.52 4.02
N ALA A 73 -4.74 -14.92 4.31
CA ALA A 73 -3.50 -15.67 4.53
C ALA A 73 -3.59 -16.66 5.71
N SER A 74 -4.54 -16.48 6.63
CA SER A 74 -4.80 -17.43 7.72
C SER A 74 -5.61 -18.66 7.25
N GLU A 75 -6.37 -18.53 6.15
CA GLU A 75 -7.30 -19.55 5.65
C GLU A 75 -6.67 -20.51 4.63
N LYS A 76 -5.38 -20.31 4.28
CA LYS A 76 -4.60 -21.12 3.31
C LYS A 76 -5.25 -21.30 1.92
N ASN A 77 -6.20 -20.44 1.55
CA ASN A 77 -6.76 -20.43 0.19
C ASN A 77 -5.79 -19.72 -0.76
N VAL A 78 -4.94 -20.50 -1.43
CA VAL A 78 -3.85 -20.00 -2.29
C VAL A 78 -4.35 -19.08 -3.40
N SER A 79 -5.42 -19.45 -4.10
CA SER A 79 -5.99 -18.62 -5.17
C SER A 79 -6.44 -17.27 -4.63
N LEU A 80 -7.13 -17.28 -3.49
CA LEU A 80 -7.65 -16.06 -2.88
C LEU A 80 -6.54 -15.16 -2.32
N VAL A 81 -5.44 -15.74 -1.82
CA VAL A 81 -4.22 -14.99 -1.44
C VAL A 81 -3.62 -14.27 -2.66
N ILE A 82 -3.48 -14.99 -3.79
CA ILE A 82 -2.91 -14.42 -5.02
C ILE A 82 -3.78 -13.30 -5.57
N ASP A 83 -5.09 -13.53 -5.66
CA ASP A 83 -6.04 -12.54 -6.18
C ASP A 83 -6.09 -11.28 -5.31
N THR A 84 -6.11 -11.46 -3.99
CA THR A 84 -6.10 -10.34 -3.03
C THR A 84 -4.76 -9.60 -3.06
N PHE A 85 -3.64 -10.30 -3.21
CA PHE A 85 -2.34 -9.64 -3.36
C PHE A 85 -2.25 -8.84 -4.66
N ALA A 86 -2.76 -9.37 -5.77
CA ALA A 86 -2.87 -8.64 -7.03
C ALA A 86 -3.76 -7.39 -6.90
N LYS A 87 -4.87 -7.50 -6.15
CA LYS A 87 -5.73 -6.35 -5.81
C LYS A 87 -4.95 -5.30 -5.01
N LEU A 88 -4.15 -5.71 -4.02
CA LEU A 88 -3.30 -4.80 -3.23
C LEU A 88 -2.26 -4.08 -4.12
N GLN A 89 -1.59 -4.81 -5.03
CA GLN A 89 -0.66 -4.20 -5.98
C GLN A 89 -1.34 -3.11 -6.83
N LYS A 90 -2.57 -3.35 -7.29
CA LYS A 90 -3.36 -2.38 -8.07
C LYS A 90 -3.72 -1.13 -7.26
N THR A 91 -3.95 -1.23 -5.94
CA THR A 91 -4.21 -0.01 -5.13
C THR A 91 -2.97 0.87 -5.03
N CYS A 92 -1.79 0.28 -4.84
CA CYS A 92 -0.52 1.00 -4.85
C CYS A 92 -0.26 1.67 -6.22
N GLN A 93 -0.48 0.93 -7.31
CA GLN A 93 -0.33 1.44 -8.66
C GLN A 93 -1.25 2.63 -8.94
N GLY A 94 -2.54 2.53 -8.61
CA GLY A 94 -3.51 3.60 -8.84
C GLY A 94 -3.12 4.89 -8.13
N CYS A 95 -2.76 4.82 -6.84
CA CYS A 95 -2.27 5.99 -6.10
C CYS A 95 -0.99 6.58 -6.72
N HIS A 96 -0.06 5.71 -7.16
CA HIS A 96 1.18 6.18 -7.78
C HIS A 96 0.96 6.86 -9.13
N GLN A 97 0.07 6.33 -9.98
CA GLN A 97 -0.28 6.96 -11.26
C GLN A 97 -0.90 8.33 -11.06
N GLU A 98 -1.81 8.44 -10.09
CA GLU A 98 -2.59 9.65 -9.80
C GLU A 98 -1.75 10.76 -9.14
N PHE A 99 -0.84 10.40 -8.22
CA PHE A 99 -0.19 11.35 -7.32
C PHE A 99 1.35 11.34 -7.32
N ARG A 100 2.03 10.23 -7.64
CA ARG A 100 3.49 10.13 -7.45
C ARG A 100 4.27 11.04 -8.38
N LYS A 101 3.93 11.08 -9.68
CA LYS A 101 4.61 11.95 -10.66
C LYS A 101 4.36 13.43 -10.33
N PRO A 102 3.11 13.90 -10.12
CA PRO A 102 2.87 15.29 -9.75
C PRO A 102 3.52 15.69 -8.42
N PHE A 103 3.53 14.79 -7.42
CA PHE A 103 4.17 15.04 -6.12
C PHE A 103 5.68 15.25 -6.27
N LYS A 104 6.35 14.35 -7.00
CA LYS A 104 7.79 14.46 -7.26
C LYS A 104 8.15 15.74 -8.01
N LYS A 105 7.36 16.08 -9.03
CA LYS A 105 7.56 17.31 -9.80
C LYS A 105 7.42 18.54 -8.90
N HIS A 106 6.39 18.59 -8.05
CA HIS A 106 6.13 19.73 -7.16
C HIS A 106 7.22 19.91 -6.10
N PHE A 107 7.66 18.85 -5.43
CA PHE A 107 8.59 18.96 -4.29
C PHE A 107 10.08 18.81 -4.64
N TYR A 108 10.41 18.16 -5.76
CA TYR A 108 11.78 17.81 -6.11
C TYR A 108 12.21 18.22 -7.52
N GLY A 109 11.31 18.78 -8.34
CA GLY A 109 11.61 19.16 -9.72
C GLY A 109 11.98 17.97 -10.63
N LYS A 110 11.69 16.74 -10.21
CA LYS A 110 12.03 15.49 -10.92
C LYS A 110 10.77 14.86 -11.52
N GLU A 111 10.92 14.26 -12.71
CA GLU A 111 9.89 13.36 -13.29
C GLU A 111 9.88 11.98 -12.64
#